data_AF-A0A660PTT0-F1
#
_entry.id   AF-A0A660PTT0-F1
#
_cell.length_a   1.000
_cell.length_b   1.000
_cell.length_c   1.000
_cell.angle_alpha   90.00
_cell.angle_beta   90.00
_cell.angle_gamma   90.00
#
_symmetry.space_group_name_H-M   'P 1'
#
loop_
_entity.id
_entity.type
_entity.pdbx_description
1 polymer ?
#
loop_
_entity_poly.entity_id
_entity_poly.type
_entity_poly.pdbx_seq_one_letter_code
_entity_poly.pdbx_strand_id
1 'polypeptide(L)' 'IFSIDGDLIDTIEHDFPEDSPGSMHETWDMISRNEMAITSGIYYFSVESDQGSQLGKFVVIY' A
#
# COMPACT_ATOMS: atom_id res chain seq x y z
N ILE A 1 0.67 4.10 0.19
CA ILE A 1 -0.78 4.04 -0.13
C ILE A 1 -1.37 5.43 0.01
N PHE A 2 -2.21 5.86 -0.93
CA PHE A 2 -2.72 7.23 -1.03
C PHE A 2 -4.23 7.29 -1.21
N SER A 3 -4.86 8.35 -0.70
CA SER A 3 -6.25 8.69 -1.01
C SER A 3 -6.40 9.17 -2.46
N ILE A 4 -7.64 9.25 -2.94
CA ILE A 4 -7.95 9.86 -4.25
C ILE A 4 -7.49 11.32 -4.37
N ASP A 5 -7.47 12.03 -3.24
CA ASP A 5 -7.05 13.44 -3.13
C ASP A 5 -5.52 13.59 -3.01
N GLY A 6 -4.78 12.48 -2.94
CA GLY A 6 -3.31 12.46 -2.91
C GLY A 6 -2.69 12.43 -1.51
N ASP A 7 -3.48 12.28 -0.46
CA ASP A 7 -2.96 12.17 0.91
C ASP A 7 -2.25 10.84 1.12
N LEU A 8 -1.06 10.87 1.73
CA LEU A 8 -0.38 9.65 2.17
C LEU A 8 -1.15 9.03 3.34
N ILE A 9 -1.74 7.87 3.09
CA ILE A 9 -2.52 7.11 4.07
C ILE A 9 -1.59 6.24 4.91
N ASP A 10 -0.70 5.49 4.26
CA ASP A 10 0.21 4.58 4.93
C ASP A 10 1.42 4.22 4.05
N THR A 11 2.51 3.78 4.69
CA THR A 11 3.73 3.26 4.06
C THR A 11 4.06 1.92 4.67
N ILE A 12 4.25 0.90 3.83
CA ILE A 12 4.60 -0.44 4.28
C ILE A 12 6.00 -0.75 3.76
N GLU A 13 6.90 -1.12 4.68
CA GLU A 13 8.26 -1.54 4.35
C GLU A 13 8.26 -3.03 4.00
N HIS A 14 8.73 -3.37 2.80
CA HIS A 14 8.79 -4.73 2.31
C HIS A 14 10.24 -5.23 2.28
N ASP A 15 10.73 -5.69 3.44
CA ASP A 15 12.10 -6.18 3.62
C ASP A 15 12.11 -7.71 3.70
N PHE A 16 11.95 -8.35 2.53
CA PHE A 16 12.02 -9.80 2.38
C PHE A 16 13.24 -10.20 1.57
N PRO A 17 13.91 -11.33 1.90
CA PRO A 17 14.92 -11.91 1.03
C PRO A 17 14.31 -12.25 -0.35
N GLU A 18 15.01 -11.97 -1.44
CA GLU A 18 14.51 -12.15 -2.81
C GLU A 18 13.96 -13.56 -3.07
N ASP A 19 14.62 -14.58 -2.50
CA ASP A 19 14.25 -16.00 -2.66
C ASP A 19 13.16 -16.49 -1.70
N SER A 20 12.63 -15.62 -0.84
CA SER A 20 11.58 -15.98 0.13
C SER A 20 10.21 -16.07 -0.54
N PRO A 21 9.33 -17.00 -0.15
CA PRO A 21 7.94 -17.03 -0.63
C PRO A 21 7.16 -15.71 -0.42
N GLY A 22 7.61 -14.89 0.54
CA GLY A 22 7.01 -13.59 0.84
C GLY A 22 7.47 -12.44 -0.07
N SER A 23 8.52 -12.61 -0.89
CA SER A 23 9.15 -11.50 -1.64
C SER A 23 8.28 -10.83 -2.71
N MET A 24 7.10 -11.40 -2.99
CA MET A 24 6.20 -10.94 -4.05
C MET A 24 4.90 -10.32 -3.53
N HIS A 25 4.68 -10.29 -2.22
CA HIS A 25 3.43 -9.78 -1.65
C HIS A 25 3.60 -9.20 -0.26
N GLU A 26 2.74 -8.23 0.06
CA GLU A 26 2.64 -7.65 1.39
C GLU A 26 1.17 -7.49 1.77
N THR A 27 0.88 -7.52 3.07
CA THR A 27 -0.48 -7.31 3.58
C THR A 27 -0.59 -5.96 4.28
N TRP A 28 -1.70 -5.27 4.03
CA TRP A 28 -2.06 -4.06 4.75
C TRP A 28 -3.22 -4.35 5.70
N ASP A 29 -3.13 -3.85 6.93
CA ASP A 29 -4.16 -3.98 7.97
C ASP A 29 -5.31 -2.96 7.84
N MET A 30 -5.26 -2.10 6.81
CA MET A 30 -6.25 -1.05 6.55
C MET A 30 -6.30 0.04 7.64
N ILE A 31 -5.22 0.19 8.40
CA ILE A 31 -4.99 1.28 9.34
C ILE A 31 -4.10 2.32 8.68
N SER A 32 -4.43 3.60 8.89
CA SER A 32 -3.60 4.72 8.41
C SER A 32 -2.46 5.00 9.38
N ARG A 33 -1.48 5.79 8.93
CA ARG A 33 -0.38 6.32 9.76
C ARG A 33 -0.81 7.10 11.01
N ASN A 34 -2.09 7.49 11.09
CA ASN A 34 -2.68 8.19 12.22
C ASN A 34 -3.43 7.23 13.17
N GLU A 35 -3.23 5.91 13.06
CA GLU A 35 -3.87 4.86 13.88
C GLU A 35 -5.41 4.81 13.75
N MET A 36 -5.93 5.27 12.62
CA MET A 36 -7.35 5.22 12.31
C MET A 36 -7.61 4.31 11.12
N ALA A 37 -8.68 3.51 11.21
CA ALA A 37 -9.17 2.71 10.09
C ALA A 37 -9.59 3.60 8.90
N ILE A 38 -9.35 3.11 7.68
CA ILE A 38 -9.77 3.80 6.46
C ILE A 38 -11.28 3.65 6.20
N THR A 39 -11.82 4.53 5.35
CA THR A 39 -13.22 4.53 4.91
C THR A 39 -13.38 3.92 3.51
N SER A 40 -14.63 3.71 3.06
CA SER A 40 -14.92 3.35 1.67
C SER A 40 -14.44 4.48 0.74
N GLY A 41 -13.80 4.12 -0.37
CA GLY A 41 -13.25 5.11 -1.29
C GLY A 41 -12.35 4.51 -2.37
N ILE A 42 -11.86 5.39 -3.25
CA ILE A 42 -10.85 5.06 -4.24
C ILE A 42 -9.48 5.40 -3.66
N TYR A 43 -8.53 4.49 -3.84
CA TYR A 43 -7.17 4.61 -3.36
C TYR A 43 -6.17 4.30 -4.46
N TYR A 44 -4.97 4.84 -4.31
CA TYR A 44 -3.81 4.50 -5.12
C TYR A 44 -2.74 3.83 -4.25
N PHE A 45 -1.91 2.98 -4.84
CA PHE A 45 -0.67 2.54 -4.24
C PHE A 45 0.48 2.71 -5.22
N SER A 46 1.65 3.06 -4.70
CA SER A 46 2.91 3.03 -5.44
C SER A 46 3.82 2.05 -4.73
N VAL A 47 4.44 1.15 -5.48
CA VAL A 47 5.55 0.31 -5.03
C VAL A 47 6.79 0.87 -5.69
N GLU A 48 7.80 1.21 -4.90
CA GLU A 48 9.07 1.74 -5.36
C GLU A 48 10.17 0.76 -4.99
N SER A 49 11.06 0.46 -5.95
CA SER A 49 12.22 -0.42 -5.76
C SER A 49 13.39 0.08 -6.60
N ASP A 50 14.57 -0.49 -6.38
CA ASP A 50 15.73 -0.27 -7.23
C ASP A 50 15.53 -0.79 -8.68
N GLN A 51 14.67 -1.78 -8.86
CA GLN A 51 14.31 -2.35 -10.16
C GLN A 51 13.26 -1.52 -10.92
N GLY A 52 12.61 -0.56 -10.26
CA GLY A 52 11.61 0.32 -10.85
C GLY A 52 10.40 0.56 -9.95
N SER A 53 9.35 1.12 -10.53
CA SER A 53 8.14 1.50 -9.81
C SER A 53 6.87 0.95 -10.46
N GLN A 54 5.88 0.69 -9.61
CA GLN A 54 4.56 0.23 -10.02
C GLN A 54 3.47 1.06 -9.35
N LEU A 55 2.59 1.63 -10.17
CA LEU A 55 1.40 2.35 -9.70
C LEU A 55 0.14 1.50 -9.92
N GLY A 56 -0.71 1.42 -8.91
CA GLY A 56 -2.00 0.75 -8.99
C GLY A 56 -3.12 1.55 -8.31
N LYS A 57 -4.36 1.13 -8.56
CA LYS A 57 -5.56 1.70 -7.94
C LYS A 57 -6.50 0.59 -7.47
N PHE A 58 -7.22 0.85 -6.39
CA PHE A 58 -8.21 -0.07 -5.85
C PHE A 58 -9.37 0.71 -5.23
N VAL A 59 -10.49 0.01 -5.02
CA VAL A 59 -11.69 0.56 -4.39
C VAL A 59 -11.97 -0.24 -3.13
N VAL A 60 -12.19 0.45 -2.02
CA VAL A 60 -12.62 -0.13 -0.75
C VAL A 60 -14.12 0.10 -0.61
N ILE A 61 -14.86 -0.96 -0.34
CA ILE A 61 -16.31 -0.95 -0.14
C ILE A 61 -16.61 -1.83 1.08
N TYR A 62 -17.29 -1.26 2.08
CA TYR A 62 -17.86 -1.97 3.22
C TYR A 62 -19.32 -2.34 2.98
#